data_AF-A0A948ZYL8-F1
#
_entry.id   AF-A0A948ZYL8-F1
#
_cell.length_a   1.000
_cell.length_b   1.000
_cell.length_c   1.000
_cell.angle_alpha   90.00
_cell.angle_beta   90.00
_cell.angle_gamma   90.00
#
_symmetry.space_group_name_H-M   'P 1'
#
loop_
_entity.id
_entity.type
_entity.pdbx_description
1 polymer ?
#
loop_
_entity_poly.entity_id
_entity_poly.type
_entity_poly.pdbx_seq_one_letter_code
_entity_poly.pdbx_strand_id
1 'polypeptide(L)'
;MDNTEETIANIKTILSQCRLESQGILTDPIVRQWSTIDIEPYAAFLADLDINHQEVVAAVNGYRKTVDGTLQQVTKLENELSNLEADLRLNSLPADEAHKLPIKLLNAARELQVPLARIRQCKAILTAAAKNIPEKLSLNNLLRIARDNAARSPREREIFEKGYMVFKLVTQESNSKEDFLNIHDVSAIADRIEAKFRQLELPPIPELAKVILICQIDTCYEALQEIHRFLAFVNSSLKGEITQIDIINEEIRSFRTKPFSVILESLEKEGGKLSRNINEFQYKANLIKEIENIGLLLDNLQTFYESLRYCYFPHLALMINETGFRLNPQVIAAEIGSSYFRGLWGIIRRLKLALSPTDSSGALNKEILCQKIFIALSSCPYYYCGNSEDAARIPDFINSLISKFRKPYPSEDIYRLIKVAITTYGSLIEKDFAQFKVEKRPDPAEEDNAPSLPNTAEVLLGRLLNKIEAGSAQLRSLQNRN
;
A
#
# COMPACT_ATOMS: atom_id res chain seq x y z
N MET A 1 -24.54 25.64 -71.49
CA MET A 1 -25.24 26.31 -70.37
C MET A 1 -25.24 25.42 -69.14
N ASP A 2 -25.39 24.10 -69.27
CA ASP A 2 -25.39 23.11 -68.15
C ASP A 2 -24.22 23.24 -67.15
N ASN A 3 -23.01 23.55 -67.61
CA ASN A 3 -21.82 23.68 -66.74
C ASN A 3 -21.80 24.99 -65.90
N THR A 4 -22.45 26.06 -66.38
CA THR A 4 -22.46 27.37 -65.70
C THR A 4 -23.45 27.39 -64.54
N GLU A 5 -24.64 26.80 -64.73
CA GLU A 5 -25.64 26.66 -63.67
C GLU A 5 -25.14 25.76 -62.53
N GLU A 6 -24.50 24.65 -62.85
CA GLU A 6 -23.85 23.77 -61.87
C GLU A 6 -22.75 24.51 -61.09
N THR A 7 -21.93 25.32 -61.79
CA THR A 7 -20.90 26.16 -61.15
C THR A 7 -21.51 27.17 -60.18
N ILE A 8 -22.59 27.86 -60.57
CA ILE A 8 -23.29 28.82 -59.71
C ILE A 8 -23.91 28.13 -58.48
N ALA A 9 -24.54 26.97 -58.66
CA ALA A 9 -25.08 26.18 -57.56
C ALA A 9 -23.99 25.75 -56.57
N ASN A 10 -22.81 25.35 -57.07
CA ASN A 10 -21.66 25.02 -56.25
C ASN A 10 -21.14 26.23 -55.43
N ILE A 11 -21.08 27.42 -56.05
CA ILE A 11 -20.70 28.65 -55.34
C ILE A 11 -21.69 28.94 -54.21
N LYS A 12 -22.99 28.91 -54.47
CA LYS A 12 -24.04 29.14 -53.46
C LYS A 12 -23.92 28.17 -52.29
N THR A 13 -23.66 26.90 -52.58
CA THR A 13 -23.47 25.86 -51.56
C THR A 13 -22.28 26.21 -50.66
N ILE A 14 -21.13 26.56 -51.22
CA ILE A 14 -19.93 26.94 -50.44
C ILE A 14 -20.20 28.18 -49.58
N LEU A 15 -20.77 29.25 -50.16
CA LEU A 15 -21.05 30.49 -49.43
C LEU A 15 -22.05 30.29 -48.30
N SER A 16 -23.11 29.51 -48.54
CA SER A 16 -24.10 29.16 -47.53
C SER A 16 -23.50 28.38 -46.37
N GLN A 17 -22.62 27.41 -46.66
CA GLN A 17 -21.90 26.64 -45.65
C GLN A 17 -20.97 27.53 -44.82
N CYS A 18 -20.16 28.37 -45.47
CA CYS A 18 -19.27 29.30 -44.80
C CYS A 18 -20.04 30.24 -43.87
N ARG A 19 -21.19 30.77 -44.30
CA ARG A 19 -22.04 31.62 -43.47
C ARG A 19 -22.59 30.86 -42.27
N LEU A 20 -23.18 29.69 -42.49
CA LEU A 20 -23.84 28.90 -41.44
C LEU A 20 -22.86 28.51 -40.34
N GLU A 21 -21.67 28.04 -40.69
CA GLU A 21 -20.65 27.63 -39.73
C GLU A 21 -20.02 28.83 -38.99
N SER A 22 -19.76 29.93 -39.71
CA SER A 22 -19.20 31.16 -39.13
C SER A 22 -20.18 31.85 -38.18
N GLN A 23 -21.49 31.81 -38.48
CA GLN A 23 -22.51 32.30 -37.55
C GLN A 23 -22.73 31.31 -36.39
N GLY A 24 -22.70 30.01 -36.69
CA GLY A 24 -22.89 28.95 -35.69
C GLY A 24 -21.89 29.01 -34.55
N ILE A 25 -20.60 29.29 -34.84
CA ILE A 25 -19.57 29.41 -33.79
C ILE A 25 -19.78 30.63 -32.88
N LEU A 26 -20.34 31.74 -33.39
CA LEU A 26 -20.66 32.94 -32.58
C LEU A 26 -21.79 32.69 -31.59
N THR A 27 -22.67 31.72 -31.90
CA THR A 27 -23.77 31.29 -31.05
C THR A 27 -23.46 30.07 -30.20
N ASP A 28 -22.28 29.45 -30.39
CA ASP A 28 -21.89 28.24 -29.68
C ASP A 28 -21.68 28.54 -28.18
N PRO A 29 -22.37 27.82 -27.28
CA PRO A 29 -22.32 28.11 -25.85
C PRO A 29 -20.94 27.87 -25.25
N ILE A 30 -20.17 26.89 -25.75
CA ILE A 30 -18.83 26.59 -25.25
C ILE A 30 -17.87 27.71 -25.63
N VAL A 31 -17.92 28.17 -26.88
CA VAL A 31 -17.08 29.25 -27.37
C VAL A 31 -17.38 30.56 -26.64
N ARG A 32 -18.66 30.83 -26.38
CA ARG A 32 -19.08 31.98 -25.58
C ARG A 32 -18.53 31.93 -24.15
N GLN A 33 -18.63 30.80 -23.47
CA GLN A 33 -18.07 30.62 -22.12
C GLN A 33 -16.56 30.86 -22.10
N TRP A 34 -15.81 30.29 -23.05
CA TRP A 34 -14.36 30.54 -23.14
C TRP A 34 -14.01 32.00 -23.40
N SER A 35 -14.85 32.74 -24.14
CA SER A 35 -14.62 34.16 -24.40
C SER A 35 -14.90 35.09 -23.20
N THR A 36 -15.56 34.58 -22.16
CA THR A 36 -15.88 35.36 -20.95
C THR A 36 -14.96 35.06 -19.77
N ILE A 37 -14.21 33.96 -19.81
CA ILE A 37 -13.31 33.54 -18.73
C ILE A 37 -11.92 34.13 -18.96
N ASP A 38 -11.30 34.65 -17.90
CA ASP A 38 -9.87 34.93 -17.91
C ASP A 38 -9.09 33.62 -17.79
N ILE A 39 -8.38 33.22 -18.84
CA ILE A 39 -7.74 31.89 -18.94
C ILE A 39 -6.39 31.87 -18.19
N GLU A 40 -5.70 33.01 -18.12
CA GLU A 40 -4.31 33.05 -17.66
C GLU A 40 -4.11 32.60 -16.20
N PRO A 41 -5.01 32.95 -15.25
CA PRO A 41 -4.93 32.43 -13.88
C PRO A 41 -4.99 30.89 -13.80
N TYR A 42 -5.53 30.21 -14.81
CA TYR A 42 -5.73 28.76 -14.82
C TYR A 42 -4.67 27.99 -15.60
N ALA A 43 -3.64 28.65 -16.15
CA ALA A 43 -2.66 28.03 -17.04
C ALA A 43 -1.98 26.79 -16.41
N ALA A 44 -1.59 26.88 -15.15
CA ALA A 44 -0.96 25.77 -14.43
C ALA A 44 -1.93 24.60 -14.24
N PHE A 45 -3.20 24.86 -13.94
CA PHE A 45 -4.21 23.81 -13.75
C PHE A 45 -4.54 23.11 -15.07
N LEU A 46 -4.71 23.87 -16.15
CA LEU A 46 -4.94 23.32 -17.48
C LEU A 46 -3.80 22.40 -17.93
N ALA A 47 -2.55 22.77 -17.62
CA ALA A 47 -1.40 21.91 -17.89
C ALA A 47 -1.48 20.54 -17.19
N ASP A 48 -2.03 20.44 -15.97
CA ASP A 48 -2.20 19.15 -15.28
C ASP A 48 -3.24 18.25 -15.92
N LEU A 49 -4.18 18.85 -16.64
CA LEU A 49 -5.21 18.13 -17.37
C LEU A 49 -4.75 17.76 -18.79
N ASP A 50 -3.47 17.95 -19.09
CA ASP A 50 -2.88 17.86 -20.44
C ASP A 50 -3.57 18.78 -21.44
N ILE A 51 -3.99 19.97 -21.02
CA ILE A 51 -4.60 20.99 -21.87
C ILE A 51 -3.58 22.10 -22.11
N ASN A 52 -3.22 22.33 -23.37
CA ASN A 52 -2.32 23.41 -23.75
C ASN A 52 -3.04 24.77 -23.63
N HIS A 53 -2.78 25.52 -22.56
CA HIS A 53 -3.38 26.82 -22.32
C HIS A 53 -3.14 27.81 -23.47
N GLN A 54 -1.95 27.78 -24.11
CA GLN A 54 -1.61 28.70 -25.20
C GLN A 54 -2.48 28.45 -26.45
N GLU A 55 -2.79 27.18 -26.74
CA GLU A 55 -3.69 26.82 -27.84
C GLU A 55 -5.12 27.29 -27.57
N VAL A 56 -5.60 27.16 -26.33
CA VAL A 56 -6.93 27.65 -25.93
C VAL A 56 -7.00 29.17 -26.06
N VAL A 57 -6.02 29.91 -25.53
CA VAL A 57 -5.93 31.37 -25.64
C VAL A 57 -5.86 31.81 -27.10
N ALA A 58 -5.02 31.15 -27.92
CA ALA A 58 -4.91 31.44 -29.34
C ALA A 58 -6.21 31.15 -30.10
N ALA A 59 -6.92 30.07 -29.73
CA ALA A 59 -8.22 29.75 -30.32
C ALA A 59 -9.28 30.80 -29.98
N VAL A 60 -9.36 31.24 -28.71
CA VAL A 60 -10.28 32.30 -28.25
C VAL A 60 -9.98 33.64 -28.95
N ASN A 61 -8.72 34.04 -29.03
CA ASN A 61 -8.35 35.31 -29.65
C ASN A 61 -8.47 35.28 -31.18
N GLY A 62 -8.21 34.12 -31.79
CA GLY A 62 -8.17 33.96 -33.24
C GLY A 62 -9.53 33.77 -33.91
N TYR A 63 -10.52 33.16 -33.23
CA TYR A 63 -11.77 32.78 -33.90
C TYR A 63 -12.59 34.00 -34.33
N ARG A 64 -12.73 35.03 -33.49
CA ARG A 64 -13.60 36.19 -33.78
C ARG A 64 -13.10 36.97 -35.01
N LYS A 65 -11.80 37.28 -35.07
CA LYS A 65 -11.19 37.95 -36.24
C LYS A 65 -11.35 37.12 -37.52
N THR A 66 -11.20 35.80 -37.42
CA THR A 66 -11.34 34.89 -38.57
C THR A 66 -12.79 34.82 -39.05
N VAL A 67 -13.75 34.76 -38.12
CA VAL A 67 -15.19 34.76 -38.40
C VAL A 67 -15.62 36.07 -39.07
N ASP A 68 -15.26 37.22 -38.49
CA ASP A 68 -15.65 38.52 -39.03
C ASP A 68 -15.11 38.72 -40.46
N GLY A 69 -13.83 38.38 -40.69
CA GLY A 69 -13.22 38.42 -42.02
C GLY A 69 -13.89 37.46 -43.01
N THR A 70 -14.25 36.25 -42.57
CA THR A 70 -14.94 35.26 -43.41
C THR A 70 -16.34 35.73 -43.79
N LEU A 71 -17.12 36.28 -42.84
CA LEU A 71 -18.47 36.78 -43.11
C LEU A 71 -18.47 38.00 -44.03
N GLN A 72 -17.49 38.90 -43.89
CA GLN A 72 -17.31 40.03 -44.82
C GLN A 72 -17.02 39.53 -46.24
N GLN A 73 -16.10 38.57 -46.38
CA GLN A 73 -15.72 38.03 -47.68
C GLN A 73 -16.85 37.20 -48.32
N VAL A 74 -17.62 36.44 -47.53
CA VAL A 74 -18.85 35.78 -47.99
C VAL A 74 -19.84 36.81 -48.54
N THR A 75 -20.09 37.90 -47.80
CA THR A 75 -21.02 38.95 -48.23
C THR A 75 -20.57 39.61 -49.53
N LYS A 76 -19.25 39.85 -49.69
CA LYS A 76 -18.67 40.36 -50.94
C LYS A 76 -18.92 39.40 -52.12
N LEU A 77 -18.62 38.11 -51.93
CA LEU A 77 -18.78 37.10 -52.98
C LEU A 77 -20.25 36.84 -53.34
N GLU A 78 -21.18 36.96 -52.39
CA GLU A 78 -22.62 36.86 -52.67
C GLU A 78 -23.14 38.04 -53.50
N ASN A 79 -22.63 39.24 -53.25
CA ASN A 79 -22.94 40.41 -54.06
C ASN A 79 -22.37 40.25 -55.48
N GLU A 80 -21.11 39.81 -55.61
CA GLU A 80 -20.49 39.53 -56.92
C GLU A 80 -21.23 38.40 -57.67
N LEU A 81 -21.69 37.36 -56.96
CA LEU A 81 -22.50 36.30 -57.54
C LEU A 81 -23.88 36.80 -58.00
N SER A 82 -24.55 37.64 -57.20
CA SER A 82 -25.86 38.21 -57.57
C SER A 82 -25.76 39.10 -58.80
N ASN A 83 -24.68 39.88 -58.92
CA ASN A 83 -24.39 40.68 -60.11
C ASN A 83 -24.16 39.79 -61.33
N LEU A 84 -23.34 38.75 -61.19
CA LEU A 84 -23.11 37.78 -62.28
C LEU A 84 -24.40 37.06 -62.70
N GLU A 85 -25.26 36.66 -61.76
CA GLU A 85 -26.56 36.06 -62.08
C GLU A 85 -27.50 37.04 -62.80
N ALA A 86 -27.50 38.32 -62.42
CA ALA A 86 -28.25 39.35 -63.12
C ALA A 86 -27.72 39.56 -64.55
N ASP A 87 -26.40 39.64 -64.71
CA ASP A 87 -25.77 39.83 -66.02
C ASP A 87 -25.99 38.64 -66.97
N LEU A 88 -25.91 37.42 -66.44
CA LEU A 88 -26.22 36.20 -67.20
C LEU A 88 -27.70 36.13 -67.61
N ARG A 89 -28.63 36.56 -66.75
CA ARG A 89 -30.07 36.63 -67.09
C ARG A 89 -30.38 37.69 -68.14
N LEU A 90 -29.66 38.81 -68.12
CA LEU A 90 -29.85 39.92 -69.04
C LEU A 90 -29.06 39.76 -70.36
N ASN A 91 -28.28 38.68 -70.52
CA ASN A 91 -27.35 38.46 -71.64
C ASN A 91 -26.40 39.66 -71.87
N SER A 92 -26.02 40.36 -70.80
CA SER A 92 -25.19 41.58 -70.87
C SER A 92 -23.69 41.29 -70.99
N LEU A 93 -23.28 40.01 -70.89
CA LEU A 93 -21.88 39.58 -70.90
C LEU A 93 -21.45 38.97 -72.24
N PRO A 94 -20.23 39.27 -72.73
CA PRO A 94 -19.59 38.51 -73.80
C PRO A 94 -19.46 37.03 -73.44
N ALA A 95 -19.65 36.13 -74.41
CA ALA A 95 -19.65 34.67 -74.19
C ALA A 95 -18.39 34.14 -73.47
N ASP A 96 -17.25 34.76 -73.75
CA ASP A 96 -15.95 34.41 -73.17
C ASP A 96 -15.85 34.80 -71.67
N GLU A 97 -16.49 35.90 -71.28
CA GLU A 97 -16.55 36.36 -69.88
C GLU A 97 -17.61 35.60 -69.08
N ALA A 98 -18.73 35.26 -69.72
CA ALA A 98 -19.81 34.46 -69.14
C ALA A 98 -19.33 33.06 -68.67
N HIS A 99 -18.21 32.56 -69.21
CA HIS A 99 -17.58 31.31 -68.76
C HIS A 99 -16.43 31.54 -67.76
N LYS A 100 -15.62 32.60 -67.91
CA LYS A 100 -14.46 32.88 -67.05
C LYS A 100 -14.83 33.40 -65.66
N LEU A 101 -15.83 34.28 -65.56
CA LEU A 101 -16.24 34.91 -64.29
C LEU A 101 -16.79 33.90 -63.26
N PRO A 102 -17.68 32.95 -63.61
CA PRO A 102 -18.11 31.91 -62.69
C PRO A 102 -16.95 31.08 -62.14
N ILE A 103 -15.98 30.71 -62.99
CA ILE A 103 -14.80 29.94 -62.57
C ILE A 103 -13.94 30.74 -61.59
N LYS A 104 -13.76 32.04 -61.85
CA LYS A 104 -13.02 32.94 -60.95
C LYS A 104 -13.71 33.06 -59.59
N LEU A 105 -15.04 33.24 -59.57
CA LEU A 105 -15.81 33.29 -58.33
C LEU A 105 -15.82 31.95 -57.60
N LEU A 106 -15.86 30.83 -58.32
CA LEU A 106 -15.73 29.50 -57.73
C LEU A 106 -14.38 29.33 -57.03
N ASN A 107 -13.29 29.77 -57.64
CA ASN A 107 -11.97 29.72 -57.02
C ASN A 107 -11.89 30.62 -55.78
N ALA A 108 -12.41 31.85 -55.85
CA ALA A 108 -12.47 32.75 -54.69
C ALA A 108 -13.37 32.21 -53.56
N ALA A 109 -14.47 31.53 -53.90
CA ALA A 109 -15.32 30.85 -52.92
C ALA A 109 -14.60 29.64 -52.31
N ARG A 110 -13.83 28.88 -53.10
CA ARG A 110 -13.00 27.77 -52.58
C ARG A 110 -11.90 28.26 -51.64
N GLU A 111 -11.34 29.44 -51.85
CA GLU A 111 -10.36 30.04 -50.92
C GLU A 111 -10.93 30.26 -49.52
N LEU A 112 -12.25 30.46 -49.38
CA LEU A 112 -12.92 30.54 -48.06
C LEU A 112 -12.88 29.24 -47.25
N GLN A 113 -12.56 28.10 -47.87
CA GLN A 113 -12.41 26.83 -47.14
C GLN A 113 -11.23 26.88 -46.17
N VAL A 114 -10.20 27.68 -46.44
CA VAL A 114 -9.03 27.83 -45.55
C VAL A 114 -9.40 28.50 -44.22
N PRO A 115 -9.98 29.72 -44.20
CA PRO A 115 -10.43 30.32 -42.94
C PRO A 115 -11.55 29.51 -42.27
N LEU A 116 -12.41 28.84 -43.05
CA LEU A 116 -13.42 27.94 -42.49
C LEU A 116 -12.80 26.75 -41.75
N ALA A 117 -11.78 26.11 -42.32
CA ALA A 117 -11.03 25.05 -41.65
C ALA A 117 -10.39 25.55 -40.34
N ARG A 118 -9.89 26.79 -40.31
CA ARG A 118 -9.37 27.42 -39.10
C ARG A 118 -10.46 27.66 -38.04
N ILE A 119 -11.66 28.09 -38.44
CA ILE A 119 -12.82 28.21 -37.54
C ILE A 119 -13.18 26.85 -36.93
N ARG A 120 -13.23 25.80 -37.74
CA ARG A 120 -13.46 24.42 -37.27
C ARG A 120 -12.39 23.96 -36.29
N GLN A 121 -11.13 24.25 -36.57
CA GLN A 121 -10.01 23.93 -35.67
C GLN A 121 -10.13 24.65 -34.33
N CYS A 122 -10.40 25.96 -34.33
CA CYS A 122 -10.64 26.72 -33.10
C CYS A 122 -11.78 26.10 -32.28
N LYS A 123 -12.92 25.80 -32.91
CA LYS A 123 -14.04 25.14 -32.24
C LYS A 123 -13.63 23.78 -31.65
N ALA A 124 -12.92 22.96 -32.42
CA ALA A 124 -12.47 21.65 -31.95
C ALA A 124 -11.58 21.74 -30.70
N ILE A 125 -10.61 22.67 -30.67
CA ILE A 125 -9.73 22.91 -29.52
C ILE A 125 -10.56 23.32 -28.29
N LEU A 126 -11.45 24.31 -28.45
CA LEU A 126 -12.27 24.82 -27.35
C LEU A 126 -13.24 23.77 -26.80
N THR A 127 -13.87 22.98 -27.67
CA THR A 127 -14.76 21.88 -27.28
C THR A 127 -13.98 20.76 -26.60
N ALA A 128 -12.80 20.38 -27.10
CA ALA A 128 -11.97 19.36 -26.47
C ALA A 128 -11.51 19.79 -25.07
N ALA A 129 -11.03 21.02 -24.91
CA ALA A 129 -10.64 21.55 -23.60
C ALA A 129 -11.83 21.60 -22.62
N ALA A 130 -12.99 22.10 -23.07
CA ALA A 130 -14.20 22.16 -22.25
C ALA A 130 -14.69 20.77 -21.79
N LYS A 131 -14.50 19.75 -22.62
CA LYS A 131 -14.83 18.36 -22.29
C LYS A 131 -13.80 17.74 -21.33
N ASN A 132 -12.52 17.98 -21.56
CA ASN A 132 -11.44 17.39 -20.75
C ASN A 132 -11.43 17.90 -19.31
N ILE A 133 -11.83 19.15 -19.06
CA ILE A 133 -11.87 19.73 -17.70
C ILE A 133 -12.70 18.87 -16.72
N PRO A 134 -14.01 18.64 -16.93
CA PRO A 134 -14.81 17.83 -16.04
C PRO A 134 -14.40 16.34 -16.05
N GLU A 135 -13.94 15.81 -17.18
CA GLU A 135 -13.57 14.38 -17.29
C GLU A 135 -12.30 14.05 -16.49
N LYS A 136 -11.31 14.94 -16.52
CA LYS A 136 -10.01 14.73 -15.87
C LYS A 136 -9.90 15.33 -14.47
N LEU A 137 -10.88 16.14 -14.03
CA LEU A 137 -10.88 16.71 -12.68
C LEU A 137 -10.81 15.60 -11.61
N SER A 138 -9.75 15.64 -10.81
CA SER A 138 -9.48 14.69 -9.72
C SER A 138 -9.12 15.40 -8.42
N LEU A 139 -9.14 14.65 -7.31
CA LEU A 139 -8.69 15.13 -6.01
C LEU A 139 -7.22 15.58 -6.06
N ASN A 140 -6.37 14.85 -6.81
CA ASN A 140 -4.97 15.21 -7.00
C ASN A 140 -4.77 16.59 -7.62
N ASN A 141 -5.63 16.97 -8.58
CA ASN A 141 -5.55 18.32 -9.16
C ASN A 141 -5.88 19.40 -8.11
N LEU A 142 -6.91 19.18 -7.29
CA LEU A 142 -7.29 20.12 -6.23
C LEU A 142 -6.26 20.16 -5.08
N LEU A 143 -5.65 19.02 -4.74
CA LEU A 143 -4.60 18.94 -3.73
C LEU A 143 -3.39 19.80 -4.09
N ARG A 144 -3.01 19.85 -5.36
CA ARG A 144 -1.92 20.71 -5.83
C ARG A 144 -2.27 22.19 -5.63
N ILE A 145 -3.48 22.61 -6.01
CA ILE A 145 -3.97 23.97 -5.77
C ILE A 145 -4.01 24.28 -4.26
N ALA A 146 -4.44 23.33 -3.43
CA ALA A 146 -4.47 23.47 -1.98
C ALA A 146 -3.07 23.65 -1.39
N ARG A 147 -2.07 22.95 -1.92
CA ARG A 147 -0.66 23.05 -1.54
C ARG A 147 -0.06 24.40 -1.92
N ASP A 148 -0.32 24.87 -3.14
CA ASP A 148 0.14 26.19 -3.59
C ASP A 148 -0.49 27.32 -2.74
N ASN A 149 -1.76 27.17 -2.39
CA ASN A 149 -2.44 28.09 -1.47
C ASN A 149 -1.86 28.07 -0.04
N ALA A 150 -1.39 26.92 0.44
CA ALA A 150 -0.74 26.80 1.75
C ALA A 150 0.72 27.31 1.76
N ALA A 151 1.36 27.45 0.59
CA ALA A 151 2.75 27.89 0.48
C ALA A 151 2.96 29.41 0.70
N ARG A 152 1.92 30.15 1.12
CA ARG A 152 1.95 31.60 1.37
C ARG A 152 2.87 32.00 2.53
N SER A 153 3.12 31.07 3.47
CA SER A 153 4.13 31.25 4.52
C SER A 153 4.83 29.93 4.88
N PRO A 154 6.07 29.96 5.39
CA PRO A 154 6.76 28.75 5.84
C PRO A 154 5.98 27.95 6.90
N ARG A 155 5.27 28.67 7.78
CA ARG A 155 4.47 28.07 8.86
C ARG A 155 3.23 27.36 8.31
N GLU A 156 2.49 27.99 7.41
CA GLU A 156 1.30 27.35 6.79
C GLU A 156 1.69 26.14 5.94
N ARG A 157 2.85 26.22 5.27
CA ARG A 157 3.41 25.08 4.54
C ARG A 157 3.70 23.91 5.48
N GLU A 158 4.36 24.13 6.61
CA GLU A 158 4.64 23.05 7.57
C GLU A 158 3.36 22.41 8.12
N ILE A 159 2.35 23.23 8.44
CA ILE A 159 1.04 22.78 8.91
C ILE A 159 0.38 21.90 7.84
N PHE A 160 0.38 22.35 6.59
CA PHE A 160 -0.21 21.62 5.48
C PHE A 160 0.49 20.30 5.22
N GLU A 161 1.83 20.25 5.20
CA GLU A 161 2.56 19.01 4.97
C GLU A 161 2.27 17.97 6.07
N LYS A 162 2.18 18.38 7.34
CA LYS A 162 1.79 17.47 8.44
C LYS A 162 0.36 16.93 8.25
N GLY A 163 -0.57 17.80 7.92
CA GLY A 163 -1.95 17.41 7.62
C GLY A 163 -2.06 16.50 6.40
N TYR A 164 -1.25 16.78 5.37
CA TYR A 164 -1.22 16.03 4.13
C TYR A 164 -0.70 14.60 4.33
N MET A 165 0.26 14.39 5.22
CA MET A 165 0.70 13.05 5.61
C MET A 165 -0.41 12.26 6.32
N VAL A 166 -1.22 12.91 7.17
CA VAL A 166 -2.41 12.25 7.77
C VAL A 166 -3.47 11.96 6.72
N PHE A 167 -3.69 12.86 5.77
CA PHE A 167 -4.57 12.63 4.63
C PHE A 167 -4.12 11.41 3.81
N LYS A 168 -2.81 11.28 3.54
CA LYS A 168 -2.23 10.11 2.86
C LYS A 168 -2.38 8.81 3.65
N LEU A 169 -2.28 8.89 4.97
CA LEU A 169 -2.40 7.74 5.85
C LEU A 169 -3.77 7.03 5.72
N VAL A 170 -4.83 7.80 5.43
CA VAL A 170 -6.22 7.32 5.35
C VAL A 170 -6.76 7.18 3.93
N THR A 171 -6.05 7.68 2.92
CA THR A 171 -6.49 7.58 1.52
C THR A 171 -5.94 6.34 0.85
N GLN A 172 -6.81 5.63 0.14
CA GLN A 172 -6.48 4.39 -0.57
C GLN A 172 -5.78 4.60 -1.92
N GLU A 173 -5.43 5.85 -2.31
CA GLU A 173 -4.86 6.10 -3.63
C GLU A 173 -3.43 5.54 -3.73
N SER A 174 -3.35 4.34 -4.29
CA SER A 174 -2.16 3.51 -4.53
C SER A 174 -1.18 4.04 -5.58
N ASN A 175 -1.35 5.28 -6.05
CA ASN A 175 -0.62 5.80 -7.23
C ASN A 175 0.49 6.81 -6.90
N SER A 176 0.68 7.19 -5.63
CA SER A 176 1.86 7.96 -5.26
C SER A 176 3.06 7.03 -5.11
N LYS A 177 4.06 7.17 -5.99
CA LYS A 177 5.40 6.54 -5.89
C LYS A 177 6.22 7.09 -4.70
N GLU A 178 5.58 7.37 -3.57
CA GLU A 178 6.23 7.90 -2.38
C GLU A 178 6.34 6.80 -1.31
N ASP A 179 7.44 6.80 -0.56
CA ASP A 179 7.84 5.79 0.44
C ASP A 179 6.94 5.75 1.71
N PHE A 180 5.66 6.10 1.59
CA PHE A 180 4.75 6.25 2.73
C PHE A 180 3.72 5.13 2.80
N LEU A 181 3.70 4.38 3.91
CA LEU A 181 2.75 3.30 4.14
C LEU A 181 1.42 3.85 4.67
N ASN A 182 0.34 3.70 3.89
CA ASN A 182 -1.02 3.98 4.37
C ASN A 182 -1.51 2.85 5.31
N ILE A 183 -2.56 3.10 6.12
CA ILE A 183 -3.06 2.11 7.10
C ILE A 183 -3.49 0.80 6.43
N HIS A 184 -4.04 0.87 5.21
CA HIS A 184 -4.52 -0.29 4.48
C HIS A 184 -3.37 -1.18 4.01
N ASP A 185 -2.28 -0.60 3.53
CA ASP A 185 -1.07 -1.30 3.13
C ASP A 185 -0.40 -1.96 4.33
N VAL A 186 -0.29 -1.24 5.45
CA VAL A 186 0.25 -1.79 6.71
C VAL A 186 -0.59 -2.96 7.20
N SER A 187 -1.93 -2.85 7.15
CA SER A 187 -2.84 -3.94 7.50
C SER A 187 -2.65 -5.14 6.58
N ALA A 188 -2.56 -4.93 5.27
CA ALA A 188 -2.37 -6.00 4.31
C ALA A 188 -1.02 -6.72 4.48
N ILE A 189 0.04 -5.98 4.83
CA ILE A 189 1.35 -6.57 5.18
C ILE A 189 1.23 -7.41 6.46
N ALA A 190 0.59 -6.89 7.51
CA ALA A 190 0.36 -7.61 8.75
C ALA A 190 -0.40 -8.92 8.52
N ASP A 191 -1.48 -8.89 7.73
CA ASP A 191 -2.27 -10.08 7.37
C ASP A 191 -1.43 -11.14 6.63
N ARG A 192 -0.56 -10.71 5.70
CA ARG A 192 0.33 -11.62 4.97
C ARG A 192 1.34 -12.27 5.91
N ILE A 193 1.94 -11.51 6.81
CA ILE A 193 2.90 -12.03 7.80
C ILE A 193 2.18 -13.00 8.76
N GLU A 194 0.99 -12.66 9.24
CA GLU A 194 0.19 -13.54 10.09
C GLU A 194 -0.15 -14.86 9.39
N ALA A 195 -0.55 -14.80 8.11
CA ALA A 195 -0.79 -16.00 7.32
C ALA A 195 0.46 -16.88 7.17
N LYS A 196 1.64 -16.26 6.98
CA LYS A 196 2.93 -16.97 6.94
C LYS A 196 3.21 -17.71 8.26
N PHE A 197 2.99 -17.07 9.41
CA PHE A 197 3.13 -17.72 10.72
C PHE A 197 2.11 -18.84 10.93
N ARG A 198 0.84 -18.67 10.52
CA ARG A 198 -0.20 -19.71 10.66
C ARG A 198 0.12 -20.99 9.88
N GLN A 199 0.85 -20.86 8.78
CA GLN A 199 1.32 -21.97 7.94
C GLN A 199 2.74 -22.44 8.30
N LEU A 200 3.29 -21.98 9.43
CA LEU A 200 4.62 -22.37 9.87
C LEU A 200 4.58 -23.78 10.46
N GLU A 201 5.18 -24.72 9.74
CA GLU A 201 5.34 -26.09 10.21
C GLU A 201 6.64 -26.25 10.99
N LEU A 202 6.55 -26.77 12.21
CA LEU A 202 7.74 -27.11 13.00
C LEU A 202 8.43 -28.36 12.42
N PRO A 203 9.76 -28.42 12.42
CA PRO A 203 10.49 -29.62 12.02
C PRO A 203 10.17 -30.82 12.93
N PRO A 204 10.50 -32.06 12.52
CA PRO A 204 10.31 -33.25 13.35
C PRO A 204 11.32 -33.27 14.53
N ILE A 205 11.02 -32.50 15.57
CA ILE A 205 11.79 -32.35 16.80
C ILE A 205 11.02 -32.89 18.02
N PRO A 206 11.68 -33.18 19.15
CA PRO A 206 11.08 -33.51 20.44
C PRO A 206 9.94 -32.59 20.86
N GLU A 207 8.91 -33.15 21.48
CA GLU A 207 7.71 -32.41 21.87
C GLU A 207 8.03 -31.25 22.82
N LEU A 208 8.93 -31.45 23.78
CA LEU A 208 9.36 -30.39 24.69
C LEU A 208 10.05 -29.24 23.95
N ALA A 209 10.82 -29.55 22.91
CA ALA A 209 11.44 -28.53 22.07
C ALA A 209 10.40 -27.77 21.25
N LYS A 210 9.38 -28.46 20.71
CA LYS A 210 8.26 -27.80 20.01
C LYS A 210 7.56 -26.79 20.91
N VAL A 211 7.20 -27.20 22.14
CA VAL A 211 6.50 -26.33 23.10
C VAL A 211 7.31 -25.05 23.36
N ILE A 212 8.62 -25.16 23.57
CA ILE A 212 9.50 -24.00 23.78
C ILE A 212 9.47 -23.03 22.59
N LEU A 213 9.54 -23.55 21.37
CA LEU A 213 9.51 -22.72 20.16
C LEU A 213 8.14 -22.11 19.92
N ILE A 214 7.05 -22.84 20.20
CA ILE A 214 5.68 -22.33 20.12
C ILE A 214 5.55 -21.12 21.03
N CYS A 215 6.08 -21.14 22.25
CA CYS A 215 6.03 -19.97 23.12
C CYS A 215 6.72 -18.72 22.53
N GLN A 216 7.81 -18.89 21.77
CA GLN A 216 8.46 -17.78 21.07
C GLN A 216 7.61 -17.28 19.89
N ILE A 217 6.97 -18.20 19.16
CA ILE A 217 6.08 -17.89 18.04
C ILE A 217 4.80 -17.19 18.54
N ASP A 218 4.27 -17.59 19.70
CA ASP A 218 3.09 -16.98 20.33
C ASP A 218 3.34 -15.51 20.65
N THR A 219 4.55 -15.14 21.07
CA THR A 219 4.94 -13.72 21.25
C THR A 219 4.83 -12.93 19.93
N CYS A 220 5.17 -13.53 18.79
CA CYS A 220 4.99 -12.90 17.48
C CYS A 220 3.51 -12.78 17.09
N TYR A 221 2.68 -13.78 17.40
CA TYR A 221 1.23 -13.69 17.19
C TYR A 221 0.60 -12.60 18.05
N GLU A 222 0.98 -12.49 19.32
CA GLU A 222 0.52 -11.40 20.19
C GLU A 222 0.91 -10.03 19.62
N ALA A 223 2.13 -9.87 19.12
CA ALA A 223 2.56 -8.62 18.47
C ALA A 223 1.72 -8.28 17.22
N LEU A 224 1.42 -9.26 16.36
CA LEU A 224 0.53 -9.08 15.21
C LEU A 224 -0.89 -8.68 15.63
N GLN A 225 -1.44 -9.31 16.67
CA GLN A 225 -2.75 -8.93 17.21
C GLN A 225 -2.75 -7.51 17.77
N GLU A 226 -1.69 -7.07 18.45
CA GLU A 226 -1.57 -5.69 18.93
C GLU A 226 -1.44 -4.68 17.79
N ILE A 227 -0.75 -5.03 16.69
CA ILE A 227 -0.74 -4.22 15.46
C ILE A 227 -2.16 -4.06 14.93
N HIS A 228 -2.90 -5.16 14.74
CA HIS A 228 -4.28 -5.11 14.25
C HIS A 228 -5.20 -4.26 15.12
N ARG A 229 -5.10 -4.41 16.45
CA ARG A 229 -5.85 -3.58 17.42
C ARG A 229 -5.47 -2.10 17.28
N PHE A 230 -4.19 -1.79 17.13
CA PHE A 230 -3.75 -0.41 16.96
C PHE A 230 -4.24 0.20 15.65
N LEU A 231 -4.15 -0.53 14.53
CA LEU A 231 -4.66 -0.05 13.24
C LEU A 231 -6.17 0.19 13.29
N ALA A 232 -6.94 -0.68 13.95
CA ALA A 232 -8.36 -0.47 14.20
C ALA A 232 -8.62 0.79 15.05
N PHE A 233 -7.81 1.02 16.09
CA PHE A 233 -7.87 2.23 16.91
C PHE A 233 -7.58 3.48 16.07
N VAL A 234 -6.55 3.48 15.23
CA VAL A 234 -6.20 4.60 14.34
C VAL A 234 -7.35 4.88 13.37
N ASN A 235 -7.90 3.84 12.73
CA ASN A 235 -9.04 3.98 11.82
C ASN A 235 -10.27 4.59 12.52
N SER A 236 -10.54 4.18 13.76
CA SER A 236 -11.62 4.78 14.56
C SER A 236 -11.33 6.25 14.93
N SER A 237 -10.07 6.57 15.24
CA SER A 237 -9.62 7.91 15.63
C SER A 237 -9.60 8.91 14.48
N LEU A 238 -9.54 8.42 13.24
CA LEU A 238 -9.49 9.20 12.00
C LEU A 238 -10.84 9.17 11.24
N LYS A 239 -11.91 8.66 11.86
CA LYS A 239 -13.22 8.52 11.21
C LYS A 239 -13.77 9.86 10.71
N GLY A 240 -13.53 10.95 11.44
CA GLY A 240 -13.97 12.29 11.03
C GLY A 240 -13.26 12.74 9.76
N GLU A 241 -11.96 12.55 9.70
CA GLU A 241 -11.09 12.87 8.58
C GLU A 241 -11.43 12.02 7.34
N ILE A 242 -11.64 10.72 7.52
CA ILE A 242 -12.12 9.80 6.46
C ILE A 242 -13.45 10.30 5.90
N THR A 243 -14.42 10.58 6.78
CA THR A 243 -15.74 11.10 6.36
C THR A 243 -15.61 12.41 5.59
N GLN A 244 -14.72 13.30 6.04
CA GLN A 244 -14.49 14.58 5.38
C GLN A 244 -13.87 14.41 3.98
N ILE A 245 -12.97 13.44 3.81
CA ILE A 245 -12.38 13.09 2.52
C ILE A 245 -13.43 12.48 1.58
N ASP A 246 -14.32 11.62 2.09
CA ASP A 246 -15.44 11.08 1.32
C ASP A 246 -16.38 12.18 0.83
N ILE A 247 -16.70 13.16 1.70
CA ILE A 247 -17.49 14.34 1.33
C ILE A 247 -16.79 15.14 0.22
N ILE A 248 -15.48 15.38 0.33
CA ILE A 248 -14.72 16.08 -0.72
C ILE A 248 -14.77 15.30 -2.03
N ASN A 249 -14.60 13.98 -1.99
CA ASN A 249 -14.67 13.14 -3.18
C ASN A 249 -16.05 13.19 -3.85
N GLU A 250 -17.13 13.16 -3.08
CA GLU A 250 -18.49 13.32 -3.60
C GLU A 250 -18.73 14.74 -4.17
N GLU A 251 -18.21 15.77 -3.52
CA GLU A 251 -18.26 17.13 -4.04
C GLU A 251 -17.54 17.23 -5.40
N ILE A 252 -16.35 16.65 -5.54
CA ILE A 252 -15.60 16.60 -6.81
C ILE A 252 -16.40 15.86 -7.89
N ARG A 253 -16.99 14.70 -7.56
CA ARG A 253 -17.85 13.95 -8.48
C ARG A 253 -19.03 14.81 -8.94
N SER A 254 -19.64 15.58 -8.04
CA SER A 254 -20.72 16.51 -8.38
C SER A 254 -20.25 17.64 -9.30
N PHE A 255 -19.02 18.15 -9.14
CA PHE A 255 -18.46 19.19 -10.00
C PHE A 255 -18.32 18.74 -11.45
N ARG A 256 -18.09 17.45 -11.71
CA ARG A 256 -17.99 16.91 -13.09
C ARG A 256 -19.27 17.08 -13.91
N THR A 257 -20.41 17.33 -13.26
CA THR A 257 -21.69 17.59 -13.94
C THR A 257 -21.93 19.07 -14.26
N LYS A 258 -21.11 19.98 -13.74
CA LYS A 258 -21.23 21.42 -13.93
C LYS A 258 -20.54 21.87 -15.23
N PRO A 259 -20.95 23.02 -15.81
CA PRO A 259 -20.21 23.63 -16.92
C PRO A 259 -18.75 23.88 -16.53
N PHE A 260 -17.81 23.69 -17.47
CA PHE A 260 -16.38 23.87 -17.22
C PHE A 260 -16.04 25.28 -16.70
N SER A 261 -16.79 26.30 -17.12
CA SER A 261 -16.63 27.68 -16.65
C SER A 261 -16.81 27.79 -15.13
N VAL A 262 -17.87 27.16 -14.61
CA VAL A 262 -18.19 27.14 -13.18
C VAL A 262 -17.13 26.36 -12.41
N ILE A 263 -16.58 25.28 -13.01
CA ILE A 263 -15.49 24.52 -12.41
C ILE A 263 -14.27 25.43 -12.23
N LEU A 264 -13.80 26.07 -13.31
CA LEU A 264 -12.63 26.97 -13.27
C LEU A 264 -12.80 28.10 -12.25
N GLU A 265 -13.94 28.79 -12.26
CA GLU A 265 -14.24 29.87 -11.32
C GLU A 265 -14.28 29.41 -9.85
N SER A 266 -14.61 28.14 -9.60
CA SER A 266 -14.71 27.58 -8.24
C SER A 266 -13.38 27.01 -7.73
N LEU A 267 -12.38 26.79 -8.58
CA LEU A 267 -11.14 26.07 -8.23
C LEU A 267 -10.40 26.66 -7.03
N GLU A 268 -10.23 27.99 -6.99
CA GLU A 268 -9.49 28.65 -5.90
C GLU A 268 -10.21 28.46 -4.57
N LYS A 269 -11.54 28.61 -4.58
CA LYS A 269 -12.39 28.44 -3.39
C LYS A 269 -12.34 27.00 -2.88
N GLU A 270 -12.49 26.02 -3.76
CA GLU A 270 -12.47 24.60 -3.39
C GLU A 270 -11.06 24.15 -2.96
N GLY A 271 -10.01 24.61 -3.64
CA GLY A 271 -8.62 24.39 -3.21
C GLY A 271 -8.33 25.02 -1.84
N GLY A 272 -8.86 26.21 -1.56
CA GLY A 272 -8.77 26.84 -0.25
C GLY A 272 -9.54 26.08 0.85
N LYS A 273 -10.71 25.55 0.54
CA LYS A 273 -11.49 24.69 1.45
C LYS A 273 -10.73 23.40 1.77
N LEU A 274 -10.21 22.73 0.73
CA LEU A 274 -9.39 21.52 0.89
C LEU A 274 -8.13 21.79 1.71
N SER A 275 -7.45 22.92 1.48
CA SER A 275 -6.28 23.33 2.26
C SER A 275 -6.59 23.46 3.75
N ARG A 276 -7.73 24.08 4.10
CA ARG A 276 -8.17 24.19 5.50
C ARG A 276 -8.46 22.83 6.12
N ASN A 277 -9.20 21.97 5.41
CA ASN A 277 -9.51 20.63 5.88
C ASN A 277 -8.22 19.82 6.14
N ILE A 278 -7.24 19.89 5.23
CA ILE A 278 -5.96 19.22 5.40
C ILE A 278 -5.19 19.79 6.59
N ASN A 279 -5.16 21.11 6.74
CA ASN A 279 -4.49 21.76 7.89
C ASN A 279 -5.09 21.31 9.24
N GLU A 280 -6.38 21.00 9.31
CA GLU A 280 -7.01 20.47 10.51
C GLU A 280 -6.49 19.08 10.87
N PHE A 281 -6.10 18.27 9.90
CA PHE A 281 -5.58 16.93 10.15
C PHE A 281 -4.22 16.93 10.84
N GLN A 282 -3.49 18.06 10.85
CA GLN A 282 -2.16 18.18 11.46
C GLN A 282 -2.12 17.72 12.94
N TYR A 283 -3.24 17.87 13.66
CA TYR A 283 -3.32 17.52 15.09
C TYR A 283 -3.20 16.01 15.33
N LYS A 284 -3.32 15.19 14.27
CA LYS A 284 -3.15 13.74 14.27
C LYS A 284 -1.81 13.29 13.69
N ALA A 285 -0.90 14.22 13.37
CA ALA A 285 0.39 13.90 12.76
C ALA A 285 1.29 13.03 13.66
N ASN A 286 1.03 12.97 14.97
CA ASN A 286 1.70 12.04 15.87
C ASN A 286 1.46 10.57 15.49
N LEU A 287 0.31 10.24 14.89
CA LEU A 287 -0.01 8.88 14.45
C LEU A 287 0.90 8.41 13.31
N ILE A 288 1.43 9.32 12.50
CA ILE A 288 2.35 9.00 11.39
C ILE A 288 3.58 8.27 11.92
N LYS A 289 4.21 8.83 12.96
CA LYS A 289 5.40 8.24 13.57
C LYS A 289 5.11 6.85 14.15
N GLU A 290 3.92 6.65 14.73
CA GLU A 290 3.55 5.34 15.27
C GLU A 290 3.29 4.31 14.15
N ILE A 291 2.77 4.74 13.01
CA ILE A 291 2.61 3.88 11.83
C ILE A 291 3.98 3.52 11.22
N GLU A 292 4.92 4.46 11.15
CA GLU A 292 6.31 4.20 10.77
C GLU A 292 6.97 3.18 11.71
N ASN A 293 6.74 3.29 13.01
CA ASN A 293 7.21 2.31 14.00
C ASN A 293 6.59 0.92 13.77
N ILE A 294 5.32 0.84 13.33
CA ILE A 294 4.69 -0.44 12.94
C ILE A 294 5.37 -1.01 11.71
N GLY A 295 5.73 -0.20 10.72
CA GLY A 295 6.53 -0.65 9.57
C GLY A 295 7.81 -1.37 10.02
N LEU A 296 8.57 -0.75 10.93
CA LEU A 296 9.77 -1.37 11.51
C LEU A 296 9.48 -2.66 12.29
N LEU A 297 8.34 -2.73 12.98
CA LEU A 297 7.92 -3.93 13.70
C LEU A 297 7.54 -5.06 12.75
N LEU A 298 6.84 -4.76 11.66
CA LEU A 298 6.51 -5.72 10.59
C LEU A 298 7.77 -6.25 9.92
N ASP A 299 8.76 -5.39 9.64
CA ASP A 299 10.06 -5.81 9.11
C ASP A 299 10.78 -6.78 10.06
N ASN A 300 10.73 -6.51 11.37
CA ASN A 300 11.30 -7.40 12.38
C ASN A 300 10.57 -8.75 12.43
N LEU A 301 9.23 -8.75 12.35
CA LEU A 301 8.41 -9.96 12.33
C LEU A 301 8.68 -10.80 11.08
N GLN A 302 8.78 -10.17 9.90
CA GLN A 302 9.11 -10.84 8.65
C GLN A 302 10.53 -11.44 8.70
N THR A 303 11.52 -10.65 9.15
CA THR A 303 12.91 -11.12 9.32
C THR A 303 12.98 -12.29 10.32
N PHE A 304 12.21 -12.22 11.41
CA PHE A 304 12.15 -13.27 12.40
C PHE A 304 11.58 -14.56 11.81
N TYR A 305 10.46 -14.48 11.10
CA TYR A 305 9.84 -15.61 10.40
C TYR A 305 10.84 -16.30 9.46
N GLU A 306 11.52 -15.53 8.61
CA GLU A 306 12.46 -16.06 7.62
C GLU A 306 13.65 -16.75 8.28
N SER A 307 14.26 -16.08 9.27
CA SER A 307 15.38 -16.66 10.03
C SER A 307 14.98 -17.93 10.76
N LEU A 308 13.77 -17.96 11.30
CA LEU A 308 13.25 -19.10 12.03
C LEU A 308 12.97 -20.29 11.10
N ARG A 309 12.24 -20.08 10.00
CA ARG A 309 11.87 -21.13 9.03
C ARG A 309 13.08 -21.67 8.24
N TYR A 310 13.92 -20.78 7.72
CA TYR A 310 14.94 -21.17 6.73
C TYR A 310 16.32 -21.43 7.31
N CYS A 311 16.63 -20.91 8.51
CA CYS A 311 17.96 -21.04 9.10
C CYS A 311 17.91 -21.79 10.44
N TYR A 312 17.09 -21.33 11.39
CA TYR A 312 17.06 -21.88 12.73
C TYR A 312 16.43 -23.28 12.81
N PHE A 313 15.30 -23.50 12.17
CA PHE A 313 14.65 -24.83 12.16
C PHE A 313 15.54 -25.94 11.59
N PRO A 314 16.19 -25.75 10.43
CA PRO A 314 17.20 -26.70 9.95
C PRO A 314 18.36 -26.91 10.93
N HIS A 315 18.91 -25.83 11.51
CA HIS A 315 19.98 -25.90 12.51
C HIS A 315 19.56 -26.74 13.72
N LEU A 316 18.42 -26.41 14.33
CA LEU A 316 17.94 -27.10 15.51
C LEU A 316 17.64 -28.57 15.22
N ALA A 317 17.03 -28.88 14.06
CA ALA A 317 16.76 -30.25 13.65
C ALA A 317 18.05 -31.08 13.51
N LEU A 318 19.14 -30.49 12.99
CA LEU A 318 20.46 -31.15 12.95
C LEU A 318 20.99 -31.38 14.36
N MET A 319 21.04 -30.33 15.20
CA MET A 319 21.62 -30.37 16.55
C MET A 319 20.91 -31.35 17.49
N ILE A 320 19.61 -31.56 17.30
CA ILE A 320 18.80 -32.49 18.09
C ILE A 320 19.00 -33.95 17.65
N ASN A 321 19.23 -34.19 16.36
CA ASN A 321 19.32 -35.54 15.81
C ASN A 321 20.76 -36.06 15.74
N GLU A 322 21.76 -35.19 15.74
CA GLU A 322 23.16 -35.58 15.58
C GLU A 322 23.77 -36.12 16.89
N THR A 323 24.54 -37.20 16.77
CA THR A 323 25.18 -37.86 17.91
C THR A 323 26.33 -37.00 18.44
N GLY A 324 26.35 -36.75 19.75
CA GLY A 324 27.41 -35.99 20.42
C GLY A 324 27.05 -34.52 20.69
N PHE A 325 25.98 -34.01 20.11
CA PHE A 325 25.47 -32.68 20.43
C PHE A 325 24.66 -32.67 21.73
N ARG A 326 24.84 -31.61 22.53
CA ARG A 326 24.15 -31.46 23.82
C ARG A 326 22.65 -31.20 23.69
N LEU A 327 22.16 -30.79 22.53
CA LEU A 327 20.72 -30.64 22.27
C LEU A 327 20.03 -31.96 21.89
N ASN A 328 20.79 -33.03 21.72
CA ASN A 328 20.21 -34.35 21.51
C ASN A 328 19.64 -34.89 22.84
N PRO A 329 18.32 -35.18 22.93
CA PRO A 329 17.70 -35.64 24.17
C PRO A 329 18.27 -36.97 24.67
N GLN A 330 18.79 -37.83 23.78
CA GLN A 330 19.44 -39.08 24.17
C GLN A 330 20.78 -38.83 24.87
N VAL A 331 21.54 -37.83 24.41
CA VAL A 331 22.83 -37.46 25.02
C VAL A 331 22.60 -36.92 26.43
N ILE A 332 21.64 -36.00 26.60
CA ILE A 332 21.28 -35.47 27.94
C ILE A 332 20.76 -36.59 28.84
N ALA A 333 19.86 -37.44 28.34
CA ALA A 333 19.31 -38.55 29.11
C ALA A 333 20.41 -39.53 29.55
N ALA A 334 21.39 -39.80 28.69
CA ALA A 334 22.55 -40.63 29.01
C ALA A 334 23.47 -39.97 30.04
N GLU A 335 23.74 -38.66 29.92
CA GLU A 335 24.59 -37.91 30.85
C GLU A 335 23.96 -37.83 32.25
N ILE A 336 22.71 -37.38 32.35
CA ILE A 336 21.97 -37.23 33.60
C ILE A 336 21.66 -38.61 34.22
N GLY A 337 21.25 -39.59 33.43
CA GLY A 337 21.01 -40.95 33.92
C GLY A 337 22.29 -41.63 34.41
N SER A 338 23.42 -41.40 33.75
CA SER A 338 24.72 -41.91 34.21
C SER A 338 25.17 -41.26 35.51
N SER A 339 24.98 -39.94 35.65
CA SER A 339 25.44 -39.19 36.84
C SER A 339 24.71 -39.64 38.11
N TYR A 340 23.44 -40.05 38.02
CA TYR A 340 22.67 -40.60 39.14
C TYR A 340 23.35 -41.78 39.85
N PHE A 341 24.02 -42.64 39.06
CA PHE A 341 24.67 -43.87 39.52
C PHE A 341 26.20 -43.77 39.68
N ARG A 342 26.78 -42.57 39.53
CA ARG A 342 28.23 -42.32 39.67
C ARG A 342 28.55 -41.71 41.04
N GLY A 343 29.82 -41.87 41.47
CA GLY A 343 30.32 -41.35 42.75
C GLY A 343 29.82 -42.10 43.99
N LEU A 344 30.23 -41.63 45.17
CA LEU A 344 29.89 -42.24 46.48
C LEU A 344 28.37 -42.32 46.70
N TRP A 345 27.62 -41.26 46.37
CA TRP A 345 26.16 -41.25 46.43
C TRP A 345 25.51 -42.24 45.45
N GLY A 346 26.10 -42.42 44.26
CA GLY A 346 25.67 -43.43 43.30
C GLY A 346 25.83 -44.85 43.83
N ILE A 347 26.92 -45.14 44.54
CA ILE A 347 27.14 -46.45 45.19
C ILE A 347 26.07 -46.69 46.26
N ILE A 348 25.79 -45.70 47.12
CA ILE A 348 24.75 -45.79 48.15
C ILE A 348 23.38 -46.05 47.52
N ARG A 349 23.03 -45.36 46.42
CA ARG A 349 21.77 -45.57 45.70
C ARG A 349 21.68 -46.98 45.11
N ARG A 350 22.75 -47.50 44.52
CA ARG A 350 22.78 -48.90 44.01
C ARG A 350 22.53 -49.91 45.13
N LEU A 351 23.15 -49.73 46.29
CA LEU A 351 22.93 -50.58 47.47
C LEU A 351 21.48 -50.48 47.98
N LYS A 352 20.93 -49.26 48.09
CA LYS A 352 19.52 -49.06 48.50
C LYS A 352 18.53 -49.70 47.53
N LEU A 353 18.78 -49.62 46.22
CA LEU A 353 17.96 -50.25 45.19
C LEU A 353 18.05 -51.77 45.25
N ALA A 354 19.24 -52.33 45.53
CA ALA A 354 19.44 -53.78 45.67
C ALA A 354 18.80 -54.36 46.94
N LEU A 355 18.70 -53.57 48.02
CA LEU A 355 18.09 -53.96 49.30
C LEU A 355 16.59 -53.65 49.36
N SER A 356 16.04 -52.98 48.35
CA SER A 356 14.60 -52.71 48.28
C SER A 356 13.89 -53.97 47.78
N PRO A 357 12.86 -54.47 48.49
CA PRO A 357 12.11 -55.62 48.00
C PRO A 357 11.51 -55.26 46.64
N THR A 358 11.84 -56.07 45.62
CA THR A 358 11.20 -56.04 44.32
C THR A 358 9.78 -56.55 44.50
N ASP A 359 8.89 -55.68 44.97
CA ASP A 359 7.51 -55.78 44.53
C ASP A 359 7.52 -55.70 42.99
N SER A 360 6.46 -56.18 42.35
CA SER A 360 6.27 -56.27 40.89
C SER A 360 6.46 -54.95 40.09
N SER A 361 6.85 -53.87 40.76
CA SER A 361 7.36 -52.60 40.24
C SER A 361 8.84 -52.70 39.83
N GLY A 362 9.07 -52.87 38.53
CA GLY A 362 10.37 -53.18 37.89
C GLY A 362 11.63 -52.50 38.47
N ALA A 363 12.72 -53.29 38.49
CA ALA A 363 14.03 -52.88 38.97
C ALA A 363 14.54 -51.61 38.26
N LEU A 364 14.92 -50.58 39.03
CA LEU A 364 15.51 -49.36 38.48
C LEU A 364 16.99 -49.60 38.17
N ASN A 365 17.35 -49.61 36.89
CA ASN A 365 18.73 -49.61 36.42
C ASN A 365 19.04 -48.33 35.61
N LYS A 366 20.30 -48.21 35.17
CA LYS A 366 20.76 -47.07 34.37
C LYS A 366 19.95 -46.90 33.08
N GLU A 367 19.70 -47.99 32.36
CA GLU A 367 19.00 -47.98 31.07
C GLU A 367 17.55 -47.49 31.23
N ILE A 368 16.83 -48.00 32.22
CA ILE A 368 15.46 -47.60 32.53
C ILE A 368 15.40 -46.13 32.94
N LEU A 369 16.35 -45.64 33.75
CA LEU A 369 16.40 -44.24 34.13
C LEU A 369 16.69 -43.33 32.92
N CYS A 370 17.66 -43.70 32.08
CA CYS A 370 17.94 -43.00 30.83
C CYS A 370 16.71 -42.98 29.92
N GLN A 371 16.00 -44.10 29.77
CA GLN A 371 14.78 -44.17 28.97
C GLN A 371 13.67 -43.27 29.52
N LYS A 372 13.49 -43.21 30.85
CA LYS A 372 12.49 -42.33 31.48
C LYS A 372 12.81 -40.84 31.28
N ILE A 373 14.08 -40.46 31.40
CA ILE A 373 14.52 -39.10 31.11
C ILE A 373 14.32 -38.79 29.62
N PHE A 374 14.72 -39.70 28.72
CA PHE A 374 14.53 -39.53 27.29
C PHE A 374 13.06 -39.33 26.91
N ILE A 375 12.14 -40.15 27.45
CA ILE A 375 10.70 -39.98 27.24
C ILE A 375 10.24 -38.62 27.75
N ALA A 376 10.70 -38.19 28.92
CA ALA A 376 10.35 -36.87 29.45
C ALA A 376 10.82 -35.75 28.52
N LEU A 377 12.04 -35.80 28.00
CA LEU A 377 12.55 -34.79 27.07
C LEU A 377 11.90 -34.85 25.70
N SER A 378 11.49 -36.03 25.24
CA SER A 378 10.96 -36.26 23.90
C SER A 378 9.45 -36.05 23.78
N SER A 379 8.72 -36.17 24.90
CA SER A 379 7.25 -36.26 24.88
C SER A 379 6.55 -35.35 25.90
N CYS A 380 7.27 -34.55 26.70
CA CYS A 380 6.62 -33.59 27.61
C CYS A 380 5.96 -32.47 26.81
N PRO A 381 4.63 -32.29 26.90
CA PRO A 381 3.91 -31.26 26.16
C PRO A 381 3.81 -29.94 26.94
N TYR A 382 4.58 -29.79 28.02
CA TYR A 382 4.52 -28.63 28.91
C TYR A 382 5.94 -28.11 29.21
N TYR A 383 6.06 -26.80 29.34
CA TYR A 383 7.32 -26.14 29.72
C TYR A 383 7.05 -24.90 30.58
N TYR A 384 8.08 -24.39 31.25
CA TYR A 384 8.00 -23.27 32.19
C TYR A 384 7.89 -21.88 31.52
N CYS A 385 7.47 -21.80 30.26
CA CYS A 385 7.34 -20.55 29.52
C CYS A 385 6.08 -19.79 29.96
N GLY A 386 6.20 -18.79 30.84
CA GLY A 386 5.27 -17.66 31.05
C GLY A 386 3.84 -17.96 31.54
N ASN A 387 3.24 -19.07 31.13
CA ASN A 387 1.91 -19.53 31.46
C ASN A 387 1.95 -20.38 32.74
N SER A 388 1.32 -19.90 33.81
CA SER A 388 1.27 -20.58 35.10
C SER A 388 0.55 -21.93 35.04
N GLU A 389 -0.32 -22.14 34.05
CA GLU A 389 -1.07 -23.38 33.87
C GLU A 389 -0.21 -24.54 33.38
N ASP A 390 0.68 -24.32 32.40
CA ASP A 390 1.55 -25.39 31.86
C ASP A 390 2.59 -25.83 32.89
N ALA A 391 3.15 -24.86 33.63
CA ALA A 391 4.06 -25.14 34.72
C ALA A 391 3.42 -26.02 35.82
N ALA A 392 2.12 -25.85 36.07
CA ALA A 392 1.38 -26.63 37.05
C ALA A 392 1.11 -28.09 36.62
N ARG A 393 1.15 -28.38 35.31
CA ARG A 393 0.91 -29.73 34.74
C ARG A 393 2.16 -30.61 34.64
N ILE A 394 3.35 -30.01 34.66
CA ILE A 394 4.64 -30.73 34.64
C ILE A 394 4.76 -31.76 35.78
N PRO A 395 4.43 -31.44 37.05
CA PRO A 395 4.44 -32.43 38.13
C PRO A 395 3.64 -33.70 37.83
N ASP A 396 2.42 -33.56 37.31
CA ASP A 396 1.54 -34.69 37.00
C ASP A 396 2.07 -35.52 35.84
N PHE A 397 2.62 -34.86 34.81
CA PHE A 397 3.31 -35.55 33.72
C PHE A 397 4.49 -36.40 34.25
N ILE A 398 5.37 -35.82 35.08
CA ILE A 398 6.51 -36.56 35.66
C ILE A 398 5.99 -37.71 36.53
N ASN A 399 4.99 -37.48 37.37
CA ASN A 399 4.38 -38.50 38.23
C ASN A 399 3.81 -39.67 37.41
N SER A 400 3.20 -39.41 36.25
CA SER A 400 2.68 -40.46 35.36
C SER A 400 3.81 -41.39 34.86
N LEU A 401 4.98 -40.83 34.54
CA LEU A 401 6.14 -41.58 34.03
C LEU A 401 6.76 -42.49 35.09
N ILE A 402 6.70 -42.08 36.37
CA ILE A 402 7.37 -42.74 37.49
C ILE A 402 6.41 -43.45 38.46
N SER A 403 5.11 -43.45 38.17
CA SER A 403 4.03 -44.00 39.01
C SER A 403 4.26 -45.43 39.48
N LYS A 404 5.03 -46.22 38.73
CA LYS A 404 5.38 -47.59 39.06
C LYS A 404 6.47 -47.71 40.13
N PHE A 405 7.22 -46.67 40.45
CA PHE A 405 8.29 -46.73 41.45
C PHE A 405 7.76 -46.47 42.87
N ARG A 406 8.33 -47.17 43.86
CA ARG A 406 7.94 -47.05 45.27
C ARG A 406 8.19 -45.63 45.81
N LYS A 407 7.28 -45.16 46.67
CA LYS A 407 7.42 -43.93 47.45
C LYS A 407 7.91 -44.24 48.88
N PRO A 408 8.71 -43.36 49.50
CA PRO A 408 9.28 -42.14 48.92
C PRO A 408 10.46 -42.43 47.97
N TYR A 409 11.20 -43.52 48.20
CA TYR A 409 12.36 -43.92 47.39
C TYR A 409 12.06 -45.16 46.53
N PRO A 410 12.44 -45.18 45.23
CA PRO A 410 13.20 -44.15 44.50
C PRO A 410 12.36 -43.07 43.81
N SER A 411 11.02 -43.09 43.96
CA SER A 411 10.11 -42.21 43.20
C SER A 411 10.45 -40.71 43.33
N GLU A 412 10.64 -40.17 44.54
CA GLU A 412 10.90 -38.73 44.73
C GLU A 412 12.25 -38.29 44.14
N ASP A 413 13.25 -39.17 44.21
CA ASP A 413 14.58 -38.92 43.64
C ASP A 413 14.50 -38.84 42.11
N ILE A 414 13.78 -39.78 41.48
CA ILE A 414 13.59 -39.79 40.03
C ILE A 414 12.76 -38.57 39.61
N TYR A 415 11.73 -38.20 40.38
CA TYR A 415 10.93 -36.99 40.12
C TYR A 415 11.83 -35.75 40.04
N ARG A 416 12.66 -35.53 41.06
CA ARG A 416 13.58 -34.37 41.10
C ARG A 416 14.56 -34.41 39.93
N LEU A 417 15.08 -35.60 39.59
CA LEU A 417 16.02 -35.76 38.49
C LEU A 417 15.38 -35.44 37.13
N ILE A 418 14.17 -35.95 36.85
CA ILE A 418 13.44 -35.67 35.61
C ILE A 418 13.09 -34.18 35.52
N LYS A 419 12.65 -33.57 36.63
CA LYS A 419 12.40 -32.12 36.68
C LYS A 419 13.65 -31.32 36.30
N VAL A 420 14.80 -31.66 36.88
CA VAL A 420 16.09 -31.04 36.53
C VAL A 420 16.44 -31.26 35.06
N ALA A 421 16.18 -32.46 34.52
CA ALA A 421 16.44 -32.75 33.11
C ALA A 421 15.59 -31.89 32.17
N ILE A 422 14.28 -31.76 32.43
CA ILE A 422 13.37 -30.89 31.66
C ILE A 422 13.86 -29.44 31.69
N THR A 423 14.16 -28.90 32.87
CA THR A 423 14.66 -27.52 33.01
C THR A 423 16.01 -27.32 32.29
N THR A 424 16.93 -28.28 32.43
CA THR A 424 18.25 -28.21 31.78
C THR A 424 18.13 -28.24 30.26
N TYR A 425 17.31 -29.16 29.73
CA TYR A 425 17.11 -29.27 28.30
C TYR A 425 16.45 -28.02 27.72
N GLY A 426 15.39 -27.52 28.37
CA GLY A 426 14.72 -26.32 27.91
C GLY A 426 15.63 -25.10 27.92
N SER A 427 16.42 -24.90 28.99
CA SER A 427 17.39 -23.80 29.06
C SER A 427 18.47 -23.88 27.96
N LEU A 428 18.87 -25.08 27.56
CA LEU A 428 19.81 -25.24 26.43
C LEU A 428 19.18 -24.83 25.10
N ILE A 429 17.91 -25.20 24.86
CA ILE A 429 17.18 -24.80 23.65
C ILE A 429 16.97 -23.29 23.64
N GLU A 430 16.51 -22.69 24.75
CA GLU A 430 16.32 -21.24 24.86
C GLU A 430 17.62 -20.48 24.64
N LYS A 431 18.73 -20.99 25.17
CA LYS A 431 20.05 -20.38 24.98
C LYS A 431 20.52 -20.48 23.52
N ASP A 432 20.35 -21.65 22.90
CA ASP A 432 20.69 -21.86 21.49
C ASP A 432 19.87 -20.93 20.58
N PHE A 433 18.56 -20.88 20.81
CA PHE A 433 17.65 -19.94 20.14
C PHE A 433 18.09 -18.48 20.33
N ALA A 434 18.30 -18.04 21.58
CA ALA A 434 18.63 -16.66 21.88
C ALA A 434 19.97 -16.22 21.29
N GLN A 435 20.92 -17.14 21.10
CA GLN A 435 22.26 -16.89 20.59
C GLN A 435 22.38 -17.14 19.07
N PHE A 436 21.33 -17.63 18.41
CA PHE A 436 21.35 -17.87 16.98
C PHE A 436 21.37 -16.56 16.19
N LYS A 437 22.22 -16.50 15.16
CA LYS A 437 22.40 -15.32 14.31
C LYS A 437 21.28 -15.24 13.27
N VAL A 438 20.68 -14.06 13.15
CA VAL A 438 19.67 -13.74 12.15
C VAL A 438 20.36 -13.59 10.80
N GLU A 439 19.88 -14.34 9.81
CA GLU A 439 20.30 -14.18 8.42
C GLU A 439 19.14 -13.55 7.65
N LYS A 440 19.33 -12.34 7.13
CA LYS A 440 18.38 -11.76 6.18
C LYS A 440 18.56 -12.47 4.84
N ARG A 441 17.55 -13.21 4.40
CA ARG A 441 17.48 -13.66 3.00
C ARG A 441 16.57 -12.70 2.23
N PRO A 442 16.95 -12.29 1.02
CA PRO A 442 16.01 -11.62 0.13
C PRO A 442 14.87 -12.59 -0.22
N ASP A 443 13.64 -12.08 -0.27
CA ASP A 443 12.45 -12.84 -0.67
C ASP A 443 12.66 -13.33 -2.12
N PRO A 444 12.53 -14.64 -2.42
CA PRO A 444 12.69 -15.14 -3.79
C PRO A 444 11.66 -14.57 -4.79
N ALA A 445 10.62 -13.87 -4.31
CA ALA A 445 9.65 -13.16 -5.16
C ALA A 445 10.11 -11.73 -5.59
N GLU A 446 11.20 -11.20 -5.03
CA GLU A 446 11.72 -9.84 -5.32
C GLU A 446 13.06 -9.87 -6.08
N GLU A 447 13.26 -10.85 -6.98
CA GLU A 447 14.57 -11.10 -7.60
C GLU A 447 15.06 -10.03 -8.60
N ASP A 448 14.28 -9.00 -8.96
CA ASP A 448 14.65 -8.18 -10.12
C ASP A 448 15.45 -6.90 -9.86
N ASN A 449 15.59 -6.32 -8.65
CA ASN A 449 16.33 -5.03 -8.53
C ASN A 449 16.83 -4.59 -7.12
N ALA A 450 17.31 -5.48 -6.25
CA ALA A 450 17.88 -5.05 -4.95
C ALA A 450 19.43 -5.06 -4.95
N PRO A 451 20.12 -3.91 -4.77
CA PRO A 451 21.55 -3.90 -4.54
C PRO A 451 21.88 -4.54 -3.18
N SER A 452 22.94 -5.35 -3.15
CA SER A 452 23.47 -6.00 -1.94
C SER A 452 23.71 -4.98 -0.82
N LEU A 453 22.88 -5.02 0.22
CA LEU A 453 23.02 -4.17 1.41
C LEU A 453 24.31 -4.54 2.19
N PRO A 454 25.00 -3.54 2.77
CA PRO A 454 26.26 -3.75 3.49
C PRO A 454 26.04 -4.52 4.81
N ASN A 455 27.10 -5.22 5.24
CA ASN A 455 27.23 -5.93 6.52
C ASN A 455 26.50 -5.20 7.67
N THR A 456 25.29 -5.63 7.96
CA THR A 456 24.51 -5.15 9.10
C THR A 456 25.00 -5.87 10.36
N ALA A 457 25.14 -5.13 11.46
CA ALA A 457 25.58 -5.67 12.75
C ALA A 457 24.83 -6.98 13.09
N GLU A 458 25.54 -8.01 13.53
CA GLU A 458 24.96 -9.32 13.85
C GLU A 458 23.77 -9.16 14.81
N VAL A 459 22.56 -9.41 14.32
CA VAL A 459 21.34 -9.44 15.14
C VAL A 459 21.11 -10.88 15.57
N LEU A 460 20.82 -11.11 16.85
CA LEU A 460 20.50 -12.44 17.38
C LEU A 460 18.97 -12.63 17.42
N LEU A 461 18.48 -13.86 17.25
CA LEU A 461 17.04 -14.16 17.30
C LEU A 461 16.40 -13.73 18.63
N GLY A 462 17.05 -13.99 19.76
CA GLY A 462 16.56 -13.54 21.07
C GLY A 462 16.47 -12.01 21.18
N ARG A 463 17.43 -11.28 20.58
CA ARG A 463 17.40 -9.81 20.55
C ARG A 463 16.29 -9.29 19.63
N LEU A 464 16.02 -9.98 18.52
CA LEU A 464 14.95 -9.66 17.60
C LEU A 464 13.58 -9.87 18.26
N LEU A 465 13.40 -10.99 18.97
CA LEU A 465 12.18 -11.26 19.73
C LEU A 465 11.93 -10.21 20.82
N ASN A 466 12.96 -9.82 21.58
CA ASN A 466 12.84 -8.75 22.58
C ASN A 466 12.42 -7.40 21.95
N LYS A 467 12.87 -7.11 20.72
CA LYS A 467 12.42 -5.91 20.00
C LYS A 467 10.95 -6.00 19.59
N ILE A 468 10.51 -7.18 19.16
CA ILE A 468 9.11 -7.45 18.80
C ILE A 468 8.22 -7.28 20.04
N GLU A 469 8.60 -7.88 21.17
CA GLU A 469 7.89 -7.75 22.44
C GLU A 469 7.83 -6.29 22.93
N ALA A 470 8.96 -5.57 22.90
CA ALA A 470 9.00 -4.17 23.28
C ALA A 470 8.12 -3.29 22.38
N GLY A 471 8.13 -3.53 21.06
CA GLY A 471 7.27 -2.84 20.09
C GLY A 471 5.79 -3.10 20.35
N SER A 472 5.42 -4.37 20.59
CA SER A 472 4.07 -4.77 20.96
C SER A 472 3.60 -4.09 22.26
N ALA A 473 4.44 -4.08 23.30
CA ALA A 473 4.15 -3.41 24.57
C ALA A 473 3.98 -1.89 24.41
N GLN A 474 4.79 -1.26 23.55
CA GLN A 474 4.65 0.17 23.22
C GLN A 474 3.29 0.44 22.57
N LEU A 475 2.87 -0.34 21.57
CA LEU A 475 1.56 -0.19 20.91
C LEU A 475 0.41 -0.33 21.91
N ARG A 476 0.46 -1.36 22.78
CA ARG A 476 -0.52 -1.56 23.84
C ARG A 476 -0.60 -0.36 24.79
N SER A 477 0.54 0.25 25.13
CA SER A 477 0.58 1.43 26.00
C SER A 477 -0.05 2.68 25.35
N LEU A 478 0.05 2.83 24.03
CA LEU A 478 -0.53 3.95 23.29
C LEU A 478 -2.05 3.85 23.20
N GLN A 479 -2.58 2.63 23.11
CA GLN A 479 -4.03 2.37 23.13
C GLN A 479 -4.66 2.70 24.49
N ASN A 480 -3.95 2.47 25.60
CA ASN A 480 -4.48 2.69 26.95
C ASN A 480 -4.38 4.14 27.45
N ARG A 481 -3.70 5.03 26.71
CA ARG A 481 -3.45 6.43 27.10
C ARG A 481 -4.50 7.41 26.56
N ASN A 482 -5.38 6.97 25.67
CA ASN A 482 -6.47 7.74 25.09
C ASN A 482 -7.80 7.05 25.40
#